data_AF-A0A059X412-F1
#
_entry.id   AF-A0A059X412-F1
#
_cell.length_a   1.000
_cell.length_b   1.000
_cell.length_c   1.000
_cell.angle_alpha   90.00
_cell.angle_beta   90.00
_cell.angle_gamma   90.00
#
_symmetry.space_group_name_H-M   'P 1'
#
loop_
_entity.id
_entity.type
_entity.pdbx_description
1 polymer ?
#
loop_
_entity_poly.entity_id
_entity_poly.type
_entity_poly.pdbx_seq_one_letter_code
_entity_poly.pdbx_strand_id
1 'polypeptide(L)'
;MKLHVSPDIFPPRGHEAKRLSIVDSAATVFCREGFAGANIDLIAVEAGVSRQTIYNHHRDKEKLFTSVVRDLTERCNAGIFATFASFPDQPRDLEAFPDQPRDLEADLIGFAVRMNQNCICNRDGRFLRKL
;
A
#
# COMPACT_ATOMS: atom_id res chain seq x y z
N MET A 1 -1.80 -0.42 41.31
CA MET A 1 -2.76 -0.26 40.20
C MET A 1 -1.94 -0.28 38.91
N LYS A 2 -1.98 -1.37 38.14
CA LYS A 2 -1.17 -1.54 36.91
C LYS A 2 -1.88 -0.82 35.76
N LEU A 3 -1.23 0.15 35.13
CA LEU A 3 -1.70 0.73 33.88
C LEU A 3 -1.02 0.04 32.69
N HIS A 4 -1.86 -0.20 31.71
CA HIS A 4 -1.77 -1.10 30.58
C HIS A 4 -0.84 -0.52 29.50
N VAL A 5 0.26 -1.19 29.19
CA VAL A 5 1.09 -0.85 28.01
C VAL A 5 0.49 -1.57 26.81
N SER A 6 -0.06 -0.79 25.88
CA SER A 6 -0.60 -1.27 24.60
C SER A 6 0.45 -2.04 23.80
N PRO A 7 0.15 -3.23 23.28
CA PRO A 7 1.10 -3.98 22.45
C PRO A 7 0.81 -3.65 20.99
N ASP A 8 1.55 -2.73 20.36
CA ASP A 8 1.78 -2.79 18.90
C ASP A 8 2.77 -1.75 18.37
N ILE A 9 3.98 -1.70 18.95
CA ILE A 9 5.14 -1.08 18.30
C ILE A 9 6.35 -2.01 18.41
N PHE A 10 6.17 -3.28 18.04
CA PHE A 10 7.33 -4.15 17.84
C PHE A 10 7.64 -4.20 16.35
N PRO A 11 8.85 -3.81 15.92
CA PRO A 11 9.26 -3.98 14.53
C PRO A 11 9.11 -5.46 14.15
N PRO A 12 8.66 -5.76 12.92
CA PRO A 12 8.42 -7.13 12.48
C PRO A 12 9.66 -7.98 12.77
N ARG A 13 9.49 -9.04 13.59
CA ARG A 13 10.56 -9.99 13.94
C ARG A 13 11.24 -10.43 12.65
N GLY A 14 12.57 -10.54 12.63
CA GLY A 14 13.40 -10.52 11.41
C GLY A 14 12.94 -11.37 10.21
N HIS A 15 12.19 -12.44 10.41
CA HIS A 15 11.57 -13.24 9.34
C HIS A 15 10.48 -12.51 8.56
N GLU A 16 9.67 -11.69 9.23
CA GLU A 16 8.60 -10.88 8.64
C GLU A 16 9.17 -9.68 7.87
N ALA A 17 10.14 -8.98 8.45
CA ALA A 17 10.86 -7.90 7.79
C ALA A 17 11.58 -8.38 6.52
N LYS A 18 12.17 -9.58 6.58
CA LYS A 18 12.80 -10.23 5.41
C LYS A 18 11.78 -10.55 4.32
N ARG A 19 10.58 -11.05 4.70
CA ARG A 19 9.50 -11.34 3.75
C ARG A 19 9.04 -10.07 3.04
N LEU A 20 8.81 -8.98 3.79
CA LEU A 20 8.41 -7.69 3.21
C LEU A 20 9.48 -7.14 2.26
N SER A 21 10.75 -7.22 2.63
CA SER A 21 11.88 -6.81 1.77
C SER A 21 11.95 -7.60 0.46
N ILE A 22 11.68 -8.92 0.49
CA ILE A 22 11.61 -9.75 -0.73
C ILE A 22 10.43 -9.33 -1.61
N VAL A 23 9.26 -9.06 -1.02
CA VAL A 23 8.06 -8.62 -1.76
C VAL A 23 8.30 -7.27 -2.44
N ASP A 24 8.87 -6.28 -1.74
CA ASP A 24 9.16 -4.96 -2.32
C ASP A 24 10.22 -5.02 -3.43
N SER A 25 11.24 -5.86 -3.25
CA SER A 25 12.27 -6.07 -4.27
C SER A 25 11.70 -6.79 -5.50
N ALA A 26 10.87 -7.81 -5.28
CA ALA A 26 10.17 -8.50 -6.34
C ALA A 26 9.24 -7.56 -7.12
N ALA A 27 8.51 -6.69 -6.43
CA ALA A 27 7.74 -5.62 -7.05
C ALA A 27 8.65 -4.75 -7.94
N THR A 28 9.80 -4.30 -7.44
CA THR A 28 10.71 -3.48 -8.26
C THR A 28 11.14 -4.19 -9.57
N VAL A 29 11.50 -5.47 -9.48
CA VAL A 29 11.91 -6.27 -10.66
C VAL A 29 10.74 -6.52 -11.61
N PHE A 30 9.58 -6.95 -11.13
CA PHE A 30 8.40 -7.19 -11.98
C PHE A 30 7.96 -5.92 -12.71
N CYS A 31 8.11 -4.75 -12.08
CA CYS A 31 7.74 -3.48 -12.68
C CYS A 31 8.71 -3.03 -13.78
N ARG A 32 9.98 -3.44 -13.66
CA ARG A 32 11.06 -3.09 -14.57
C ARG A 32 11.09 -4.03 -15.77
N GLU A 33 11.00 -5.33 -15.53
CA GLU A 33 11.21 -6.39 -16.53
C GLU A 33 9.90 -7.01 -17.06
N GLY A 34 8.76 -6.70 -16.46
CA GLY A 34 7.51 -7.43 -16.67
C GLY A 34 7.54 -8.84 -16.09
N PHE A 35 6.39 -9.53 -16.09
CA PHE A 35 6.30 -10.88 -15.53
C PHE A 35 7.16 -11.91 -16.29
N ALA A 36 7.21 -11.83 -17.62
CA ALA A 36 7.97 -12.76 -18.46
C ALA A 36 9.49 -12.59 -18.32
N GLY A 37 9.98 -11.34 -18.30
CA GLY A 37 11.40 -11.01 -18.18
C GLY A 37 11.97 -11.18 -16.77
N ALA A 38 11.14 -11.02 -15.74
CA ALA A 38 11.55 -11.25 -14.37
C ALA A 38 11.85 -12.73 -14.09
N ASN A 39 12.91 -12.97 -13.32
CA ASN A 39 13.27 -14.29 -12.81
C ASN A 39 13.76 -14.21 -11.36
N ILE A 40 13.86 -15.38 -10.71
CA ILE A 40 14.22 -15.48 -9.28
C ILE A 40 15.64 -14.99 -9.00
N ASP A 41 16.59 -15.07 -9.94
CA ASP A 41 17.96 -14.55 -9.73
C ASP A 41 17.95 -13.03 -9.63
N LEU A 42 17.27 -12.36 -10.57
CA LEU A 42 17.17 -10.90 -10.56
C LEU A 42 16.54 -10.40 -9.27
N ILE A 43 15.50 -11.09 -8.78
CA ILE A 43 14.84 -10.74 -7.52
C ILE A 43 15.75 -11.00 -6.33
N ALA A 44 16.50 -12.11 -6.33
CA ALA A 44 17.44 -12.44 -5.26
C ALA A 44 18.55 -11.38 -5.15
N VAL A 45 19.08 -10.93 -6.28
CA VAL A 45 20.07 -9.85 -6.35
C VAL A 45 19.48 -8.53 -5.85
N GLU A 46 18.29 -8.14 -6.32
CA GLU A 46 17.61 -6.91 -5.89
C GLU A 46 17.33 -6.93 -4.38
N ALA A 47 16.92 -8.06 -3.82
CA ALA A 47 16.61 -8.23 -2.40
C ALA A 47 17.84 -8.47 -1.50
N GLY A 48 19.03 -8.67 -2.08
CA GLY A 48 20.23 -9.04 -1.32
C GLY A 48 20.10 -10.37 -0.56
N VAL A 49 19.41 -11.35 -1.15
CA VAL A 49 19.18 -12.69 -0.56
C VAL A 49 19.60 -13.80 -1.51
N SER A 50 19.65 -15.04 -1.01
CA SER A 50 19.89 -16.20 -1.88
C SER A 50 18.60 -16.63 -2.59
N ARG A 51 18.72 -17.31 -3.76
CA ARG A 51 17.56 -17.97 -4.40
C ARG A 51 16.80 -18.87 -3.43
N GLN A 52 17.53 -19.63 -2.61
CA GLN A 52 16.93 -20.55 -1.63
C GLN A 52 16.08 -19.81 -0.59
N THR A 53 16.51 -18.62 -0.17
CA THR A 53 15.71 -17.77 0.71
C THR A 53 14.38 -17.40 0.05
N ILE A 54 14.37 -17.02 -1.24
CA ILE A 54 13.13 -16.76 -1.96
C ILE A 54 12.26 -18.01 -2.01
N TYR A 55 12.81 -19.16 -2.40
CA TYR A 55 12.03 -20.41 -2.48
C TYR A 55 11.44 -20.86 -1.14
N ASN A 56 12.14 -20.60 -0.02
CA ASN A 56 11.64 -20.89 1.32
C ASN A 56 10.40 -20.06 1.66
N HIS A 57 10.33 -18.80 1.21
CA HIS A 57 9.19 -17.91 1.45
C HIS A 57 8.10 -18.06 0.38
N HIS A 58 8.49 -18.22 -0.88
CA HIS A 58 7.64 -18.23 -2.06
C HIS A 58 8.11 -19.34 -3.01
N ARG A 59 7.35 -20.44 -3.05
CA ARG A 59 7.74 -21.69 -3.73
C ARG A 59 8.04 -21.55 -5.22
N ASP A 60 7.48 -20.53 -5.87
CA ASP A 60 7.62 -20.30 -7.31
C ASP A 60 7.39 -18.81 -7.63
N LYS A 61 7.71 -18.43 -8.88
CA LYS A 61 7.59 -17.05 -9.38
C LYS A 61 6.14 -16.56 -9.39
N GLU A 62 5.18 -17.43 -9.68
CA GLU A 62 3.75 -17.08 -9.74
C GLU A 62 3.19 -16.74 -8.37
N LYS A 63 3.54 -17.50 -7.34
CA LYS A 63 3.14 -17.24 -5.94
C LYS A 63 3.81 -16.01 -5.39
N LEU A 64 5.07 -15.76 -5.75
CA LEU A 64 5.75 -14.51 -5.41
C LEU A 64 5.03 -13.32 -6.06
N PHE A 65 4.73 -13.40 -7.35
CA PHE A 65 3.99 -12.38 -8.08
C PHE A 65 2.60 -12.14 -7.48
N THR A 66 1.85 -13.20 -7.18
CA THR A 66 0.54 -13.12 -6.52
C THR A 66 0.66 -12.43 -5.16
N SER A 67 1.72 -12.73 -4.39
CA SER A 67 1.97 -12.09 -3.10
C SER A 67 2.25 -10.60 -3.25
N VAL A 68 3.00 -10.21 -4.28
CA VAL A 68 3.28 -8.81 -4.63
C VAL A 68 1.99 -8.07 -5.00
N VAL A 69 1.18 -8.64 -5.90
CA VAL A 69 -0.08 -8.01 -6.33
C VAL A 69 -1.04 -7.85 -5.16
N ARG A 70 -1.16 -8.87 -4.30
CA ARG A 70 -1.99 -8.80 -3.09
C ARG A 70 -1.52 -7.69 -2.16
N ASP A 71 -0.23 -7.64 -1.84
CA ASP A 71 0.34 -6.65 -0.92
C ASP A 71 0.14 -5.22 -1.44
N LEU A 72 0.38 -4.99 -2.73
CA LEU A 72 0.12 -3.69 -3.36
C LEU A 72 -1.36 -3.32 -3.38
N THR A 73 -2.24 -4.29 -3.61
CA THR A 73 -3.69 -4.08 -3.57
C THR A 73 -4.15 -3.71 -2.17
N GLU A 74 -3.66 -4.41 -1.14
CA GLU A 74 -3.97 -4.12 0.26
C GLU A 74 -3.49 -2.73 0.66
N ARG A 75 -2.26 -2.34 0.29
CA ARG A 75 -1.72 -0.99 0.53
C ARG A 75 -2.52 0.10 -0.17
N CYS A 76 -2.88 -0.10 -1.44
CA CYS A 76 -3.72 0.83 -2.19
C CYS A 76 -5.11 0.96 -1.55
N ASN A 77 -5.74 -0.16 -1.19
CA ASN A 77 -7.05 -0.18 -0.56
C ASN A 77 -7.04 0.55 0.78
N ALA A 78 -6.02 0.35 1.61
CA ALA A 78 -5.90 1.06 2.89
C ALA A 78 -5.88 2.60 2.71
N GLY A 79 -5.14 3.10 1.71
CA GLY A 79 -5.12 4.53 1.38
C GLY A 79 -6.46 5.05 0.86
N ILE A 80 -7.16 4.25 0.05
CA ILE A 80 -8.52 4.53 -0.42
C ILE A 80 -9.49 4.67 0.76
N PHE A 81 -9.52 3.67 1.65
CA PHE A 81 -10.41 3.69 2.80
C PHE A 81 -10.13 4.84 3.77
N ALA A 82 -8.85 5.17 4.01
CA ALA A 82 -8.48 6.34 4.80
C ALA A 82 -8.98 7.65 4.16
N THR A 83 -8.95 7.75 2.83
CA THR A 83 -9.48 8.92 2.11
C THR A 83 -11.00 8.98 2.19
N PHE A 84 -11.69 7.85 2.01
CA PHE A 84 -13.16 7.79 2.16
C PHE A 84 -13.61 8.17 3.58
N ALA A 85 -12.87 7.73 4.61
CA ALA A 85 -13.15 8.09 5.99
C ALA A 85 -12.99 9.61 6.27
N SER A 86 -12.30 10.34 5.38
CA SER A 86 -12.10 11.79 5.46
C SER A 86 -13.26 12.59 4.83
N PHE A 87 -14.35 11.93 4.42
CA PHE A 87 -15.51 12.61 3.84
C PHE A 87 -16.83 12.13 4.47
N PRO A 88 -17.67 13.05 4.97
CA PRO A 88 -17.42 14.48 5.15
C PRO A 88 -16.61 14.75 6.44
N ASP A 89 -15.40 15.31 6.32
CA ASP A 89 -14.68 15.84 7.47
C ASP A 89 -15.36 17.13 7.95
N GLN A 90 -16.09 17.00 9.05
CA GLN A 90 -16.81 17.99 9.87
C GLN A 90 -18.32 18.13 9.60
N PRO A 91 -19.18 17.67 10.54
CA PRO A 91 -20.41 18.40 10.80
C PRO A 91 -19.99 19.79 11.30
N ARG A 92 -20.09 20.82 10.45
CA ARG A 92 -20.23 22.17 11.02
C ARG A 92 -21.49 22.13 11.87
N ASP A 93 -21.37 22.51 13.14
CA ASP A 93 -22.53 22.80 13.97
C ASP A 93 -23.41 23.77 13.18
N LEU A 94 -24.54 23.28 12.70
CA LEU A 94 -25.50 24.07 11.91
C LEU A 94 -25.98 25.30 12.71
N GLU A 95 -25.88 25.22 14.04
CA GLU A 95 -26.12 26.28 15.02
C GLU A 95 -25.05 27.40 15.00
N ALA A 96 -23.80 27.09 14.63
CA ALA A 96 -22.69 28.05 14.70
C ALA A 96 -22.55 28.94 13.46
N PHE A 97 -23.07 28.51 12.30
CA PHE A 97 -22.93 29.23 11.02
C PHE A 97 -24.17 29.08 10.12
N PRO A 98 -25.32 29.68 10.51
CA PRO A 98 -26.60 29.53 9.80
C PRO A 98 -26.60 30.14 8.39
N ASP A 99 -25.74 31.12 8.10
CA ASP A 99 -25.75 31.90 6.84
C ASP A 99 -24.73 31.43 5.79
N GLN A 100 -23.97 30.35 6.05
CA GLN A 100 -22.99 29.83 5.10
C GLN A 100 -23.41 28.43 4.60
N PRO A 101 -24.15 28.33 3.47
CA PRO A 101 -24.52 27.04 2.91
C PRO A 101 -23.25 26.25 2.54
N ARG A 102 -23.26 24.95 2.83
CA ARG A 102 -22.15 24.05 2.49
C ARG A 102 -21.92 24.10 0.98
N ASP A 103 -20.72 24.45 0.56
CA ASP A 103 -20.31 24.33 -0.84
C ASP A 103 -19.95 22.87 -1.12
N LEU A 104 -21.00 22.07 -1.31
CA LEU A 104 -20.89 20.63 -1.57
C LEU A 104 -20.06 20.35 -2.83
N GLU A 105 -20.12 21.26 -3.81
CA GLU A 105 -19.34 21.14 -5.03
C GLU A 105 -17.85 21.28 -4.74
N ALA A 106 -17.43 22.32 -4.00
CA ALA A 106 -16.04 22.49 -3.59
C ALA A 106 -15.53 21.32 -2.72
N ASP A 107 -16.35 20.82 -1.80
CA ASP A 107 -16.00 19.69 -0.93
C ASP A 107 -15.80 18.39 -1.74
N LEU A 108 -16.70 18.12 -2.69
CA LEU A 108 -16.60 16.96 -3.59
C LEU A 108 -15.41 17.06 -4.54
N ILE A 109 -15.11 18.25 -5.07
CA ILE A 109 -13.93 18.48 -5.90
C ILE A 109 -12.66 18.23 -5.07
N GLY A 110 -12.57 18.80 -3.86
CA GLY A 110 -11.44 18.59 -2.96
C GLY A 110 -11.24 17.12 -2.60
N PHE A 111 -12.33 16.40 -2.31
CA PHE A 111 -12.32 14.97 -2.07
C PHE A 111 -11.85 14.18 -3.31
N ALA A 112 -12.40 14.45 -4.49
CA ALA A 112 -12.04 13.76 -5.73
C ALA A 112 -10.56 13.97 -6.10
N VAL A 113 -10.00 15.16 -5.84
CA VAL A 113 -8.57 15.43 -6.02
C VAL A 113 -7.72 14.59 -5.07
N ARG A 114 -8.06 14.54 -3.77
CA ARG A 114 -7.36 13.70 -2.77
C ARG A 114 -7.42 12.22 -3.11
N MET A 115 -8.60 11.74 -3.51
CA MET A 115 -8.82 10.35 -3.93
C MET A 115 -7.95 10.01 -5.14
N ASN A 116 -7.96 10.84 -6.18
CA ASN A 116 -7.12 10.60 -7.35
C ASN A 116 -5.63 10.65 -6.98
N GLN A 117 -5.16 11.58 -6.15
CA GLN A 117 -3.75 11.61 -5.74
C GLN A 117 -3.32 10.33 -4.99
N ASN A 118 -4.15 9.83 -4.08
CA ASN A 118 -3.87 8.61 -3.31
C ASN A 118 -3.89 7.32 -4.17
N CYS A 119 -4.78 7.25 -5.16
CA CYS A 119 -4.93 6.05 -6.01
C CYS A 119 -4.02 6.05 -7.25
N ILE A 120 -3.86 7.21 -7.89
CA ILE A 120 -3.28 7.35 -9.24
C ILE A 120 -1.82 7.81 -9.15
N CYS A 121 -1.43 8.58 -8.14
CA CYS A 121 -0.08 9.14 -8.05
C CYS A 121 0.82 8.46 -7.02
N ASN A 122 0.27 7.56 -6.20
CA ASN A 122 1.06 6.79 -5.25
C ASN A 122 1.99 5.79 -5.97
N ARG A 123 3.16 5.54 -5.36
CA ARG A 123 4.21 4.65 -5.86
C ARG A 123 3.68 3.25 -6.18
N ASP A 124 2.73 2.78 -5.39
CA ASP A 124 2.11 1.45 -5.52
C ASP A 124 1.12 1.38 -6.69
N GLY A 125 0.34 2.44 -6.91
CA GLY A 125 -0.56 2.56 -8.08
C GLY A 125 0.19 2.62 -9.41
N ARG A 126 1.42 3.15 -9.43
CA ARG A 126 2.29 3.12 -10.62
C ARG A 126 2.67 1.69 -11.03
N PHE A 127 2.82 0.78 -10.05
CA PHE A 127 3.14 -0.62 -10.34
C PHE A 127 2.01 -1.31 -11.09
N LEU A 128 0.77 -1.12 -10.64
CA LEU A 128 -0.41 -1.73 -11.25
C LEU A 128 -0.66 -1.30 -12.70
N ARG A 129 -0.12 -0.16 -13.15
CA ARG A 129 -0.25 0.30 -14.54
C ARG A 129 0.65 -0.43 -15.54
N LYS A 130 1.70 -1.08 -15.03
CA LYS A 130 2.71 -1.77 -15.84
C LYS A 130 2.53 -3.29 -15.84
N LEU A 131 1.60 -3.80 -15.03
CA LEU A 131 1.16 -5.19 -15.07
C LEU A 131 0.31 -5.42 -16.32
#